data_AF-A0A6A7AEC8-F1
#
_entry.id   AF-A0A6A7AEC8-F1
#
_cell.length_a   1.000
_cell.length_b   1.000
_cell.length_c   1.000
_cell.angle_alpha   90.00
_cell.angle_beta   90.00
_cell.angle_gamma   90.00
#
_symmetry.space_group_name_H-M   'P 1'
#
loop_
_entity.id
_entity.type
_entity.pdbx_description
1 polymer ?
#
loop_
_entity_poly.entity_id
_entity_poly.type
_entity_poly.pdbx_seq_one_letter_code
_entity_poly.pdbx_strand_id
1 'polypeptide(L)'
;MASLPSKDGTQVSCLLLLPVELRDTIYIYTLGGNVFEIDSDGRPTITERYSLNLLLTSRQIYSEARLHVYRHNTFAFLQTARWLIFLDSRTQEQVEAIQSLQLLAYTATRMRSSQYRFEHLDLRCLERLKGLKRVVTVDYTPRRGDMRREDWEQRARDLAEGIWSWKRAVEVGARYEWGEWEMELGTGRE
;
A
#
# COMPACT_ATOMS: atom_id res chain seq x y z
N MET A 1 6.68 -32.56 -3.33
CA MET A 1 8.00 -32.15 -3.85
C MET A 1 9.01 -33.21 -3.44
N ALA A 2 9.70 -33.81 -4.42
CA ALA A 2 10.63 -34.92 -4.17
C ALA A 2 11.91 -34.38 -3.50
N SER A 3 12.18 -34.81 -2.27
CA SER A 3 13.46 -34.57 -1.61
C SER A 3 14.48 -35.60 -2.08
N LEU A 4 15.66 -35.14 -2.47
CA LEU A 4 16.78 -36.04 -2.76
C LEU A 4 17.42 -36.46 -1.43
N PRO A 5 17.56 -37.76 -1.14
CA PRO A 5 18.23 -38.22 0.07
C PRO A 5 19.72 -37.87 0.01
N SER A 6 20.20 -37.06 0.96
CA SER A 6 21.65 -36.87 1.15
C SER A 6 22.21 -38.07 1.93
N LYS A 7 23.50 -38.40 1.70
CA LYS A 7 24.19 -39.51 2.39
C LYS A 7 24.19 -39.37 3.92
N ASP A 8 23.99 -38.16 4.42
CA ASP A 8 23.99 -37.84 5.85
C ASP A 8 22.55 -37.77 6.43
N GLY A 9 21.53 -38.11 5.66
CA GLY A 9 20.12 -38.02 6.07
C GLY A 9 19.60 -36.59 6.26
N THR A 10 20.45 -35.57 6.05
CA THR A 10 20.04 -34.17 6.18
C THR A 10 19.30 -33.75 4.91
N GLN A 11 18.00 -33.52 5.03
CA GLN A 11 17.16 -33.04 3.94
C GLN A 11 17.49 -31.56 3.65
N VAL A 12 18.19 -31.31 2.54
CA VAL A 12 18.47 -29.95 2.08
C VAL A 12 17.31 -29.46 1.23
N SER A 13 16.82 -28.25 1.51
CA SER A 13 15.77 -27.62 0.71
C SER A 13 16.28 -27.36 -0.72
N CYS A 14 15.57 -27.87 -1.74
CA CYS A 14 15.92 -27.63 -3.14
C CYS A 14 15.99 -26.15 -3.49
N LEU A 15 15.21 -25.30 -2.80
CA LEU A 15 15.23 -23.85 -3.01
C LEU A 15 16.60 -23.24 -2.64
N LEU A 16 17.25 -23.75 -1.59
CA LEU A 16 18.54 -23.25 -1.12
C LEU A 16 19.73 -23.72 -1.96
N LEU A 17 19.53 -24.73 -2.81
CA LEU A 17 20.54 -25.18 -3.78
C LEU A 17 20.59 -24.31 -5.05
N LEU A 18 19.58 -23.46 -5.28
CA LEU A 18 19.56 -22.57 -6.42
C LEU A 18 20.56 -21.42 -6.24
N PRO A 19 21.15 -20.87 -7.32
CA PRO A 19 21.86 -19.59 -7.28
C PRO A 19 21.00 -18.47 -6.67
N VAL A 20 21.65 -17.50 -6.03
CA VAL A 20 20.96 -16.42 -5.28
C VAL A 20 20.03 -15.62 -6.19
N GLU A 21 20.40 -15.41 -7.45
CA GLU A 21 19.64 -14.66 -8.44
C GLU A 21 18.29 -15.33 -8.75
N LEU A 22 18.28 -16.67 -8.82
CA LEU A 22 17.05 -17.43 -9.01
C LEU A 22 16.19 -17.41 -7.74
N ARG A 23 16.80 -17.45 -6.55
CA ARG A 23 16.07 -17.33 -5.28
C ARG A 23 15.40 -15.97 -5.16
N ASP A 24 16.11 -14.89 -5.44
CA ASP A 24 15.58 -13.52 -5.44
C ASP A 24 14.41 -13.38 -6.42
N THR A 25 14.54 -13.95 -7.63
CA THR A 25 13.46 -13.97 -8.62
C THR A 25 12.22 -14.67 -8.06
N ILE A 26 12.39 -15.85 -7.44
CA ILE A 26 11.28 -16.58 -6.80
C ILE A 26 10.67 -15.75 -5.66
N TYR A 27 11.48 -15.10 -4.82
CA TYR A 27 10.99 -14.25 -3.73
C TYR A 27 10.19 -13.07 -4.26
N ILE A 28 10.64 -12.41 -5.32
CA ILE A 28 9.90 -11.30 -5.95
C ILE A 28 8.56 -11.78 -6.48
N TYR A 29 8.50 -12.90 -7.21
CA TYR A 29 7.24 -13.42 -7.74
C TYR A 29 6.26 -13.90 -6.65
N THR A 30 6.79 -14.42 -5.54
CA THR A 30 5.96 -14.99 -4.45
C THR A 30 5.52 -13.94 -3.42
N LEU A 31 6.34 -12.92 -3.19
CA LEU A 31 6.12 -11.92 -2.14
C LEU A 31 5.79 -10.53 -2.68
N GLY A 32 6.05 -10.24 -3.95
CA GLY A 32 5.89 -8.93 -4.58
C GLY A 32 4.59 -8.77 -5.38
N GLY A 33 4.36 -7.56 -5.90
CA GLY A 33 3.23 -7.22 -6.79
C GLY A 33 1.93 -6.87 -6.06
N ASN A 34 1.99 -6.66 -4.75
CA ASN A 34 0.83 -6.64 -3.88
C ASN A 34 0.51 -5.23 -3.38
N VAL A 35 -0.74 -5.01 -3.00
CA VAL A 35 -1.18 -3.82 -2.30
C VAL A 35 -1.58 -4.19 -0.87
N PHE A 36 -0.89 -3.59 0.11
CA PHE A 36 -1.18 -3.77 1.53
C PHE A 36 -1.90 -2.54 2.07
N GLU A 37 -3.19 -2.67 2.37
CA GLU A 37 -3.92 -1.61 3.06
C GLU A 37 -3.59 -1.64 4.55
N ILE A 38 -3.20 -0.51 5.11
CA ILE A 38 -2.86 -0.39 6.53
C ILE A 38 -4.11 -0.06 7.33
N ASP A 39 -4.44 -0.98 8.23
CA ASP A 39 -5.61 -0.86 9.10
C ASP A 39 -5.40 0.18 10.23
N SER A 40 -6.40 0.29 11.11
CA SER A 40 -6.36 1.23 12.24
C SER A 40 -5.19 0.98 13.20
N ASP A 41 -4.67 -0.24 13.26
CA ASP A 41 -3.67 -0.68 14.22
C ASP A 41 -2.25 -0.67 13.61
N GLY A 42 -2.10 -0.13 12.39
CA GLY A 42 -0.83 -0.13 11.67
C GLY A 42 -0.42 -1.51 11.15
N ARG A 43 -1.38 -2.44 11.03
CA ARG A 43 -1.16 -3.77 10.47
C ARG A 43 -1.54 -3.79 8.99
N PRO A 44 -0.72 -4.43 8.15
CA PRO A 44 -1.04 -4.59 6.74
C PRO A 44 -2.14 -5.66 6.61
N THR A 45 -3.26 -5.27 6.00
CA THR A 45 -4.33 -6.19 5.63
C THR A 45 -3.95 -6.87 4.33
N ILE A 46 -3.94 -8.20 4.36
CA ILE A 46 -3.61 -9.06 3.23
C ILE A 46 -4.88 -9.23 2.39
N THR A 47 -4.88 -8.69 1.18
CA THR A 47 -5.93 -9.01 0.19
C THR A 47 -5.63 -10.38 -0.42
N GLU A 48 -6.25 -11.46 0.11
CA GLU A 48 -6.44 -12.86 -0.35
C GLU A 48 -5.37 -13.63 -1.16
N ARG A 49 -4.47 -12.98 -1.90
CA ARG A 49 -3.48 -13.59 -2.81
C ARG A 49 -2.13 -13.90 -2.15
N TYR A 50 -1.91 -13.56 -0.87
CA TYR A 50 -0.55 -13.57 -0.31
C TYR A 50 -0.36 -14.64 0.75
N SER A 51 0.74 -15.38 0.61
CA SER A 51 1.20 -16.38 1.56
C SER A 51 2.56 -15.92 2.10
N LEU A 52 2.54 -15.14 3.19
CA LEU A 52 3.76 -14.85 3.97
C LEU A 52 4.33 -16.12 4.63
N ASN A 53 3.65 -17.27 4.47
CA ASN A 53 4.10 -18.56 4.96
C ASN A 53 5.49 -18.94 4.42
N LEU A 54 5.90 -18.45 3.24
CA LEU A 54 7.25 -18.68 2.73
C LEU A 54 8.31 -18.18 3.73
N LEU A 55 8.09 -17.02 4.33
CA LEU A 55 9.00 -16.44 5.33
C LEU A 55 9.07 -17.26 6.63
N LEU A 56 8.06 -18.11 6.89
CA LEU A 56 7.98 -18.95 8.08
C LEU A 56 8.65 -20.33 7.88
N THR A 57 9.08 -20.66 6.66
CA THR A 57 9.63 -21.99 6.33
C THR A 57 11.04 -22.23 6.90
N SER A 58 11.93 -21.22 6.86
CA SER A 58 13.28 -21.33 7.42
C SER A 58 13.88 -19.97 7.75
N ARG A 59 14.84 -19.95 8.71
CA ARG A 59 15.55 -18.72 9.10
C ARG A 59 16.37 -18.11 7.96
N GLN A 60 16.96 -18.96 7.11
CA GLN A 60 17.73 -18.50 5.96
C GLN A 60 16.81 -17.80 4.93
N ILE A 61 15.69 -18.43 4.59
CA ILE A 61 14.69 -17.84 3.67
C ILE A 61 14.17 -16.52 4.27
N TYR A 62 13.88 -16.49 5.57
CA TYR A 62 13.48 -15.24 6.24
C TYR A 62 14.53 -14.14 6.07
N SER A 63 15.81 -14.43 6.33
CA SER A 63 16.89 -13.42 6.22
C SER A 63 17.08 -12.92 4.80
N GLU A 64 16.96 -13.78 3.80
CA GLU A 64 17.10 -13.40 2.38
C GLU A 64 15.86 -12.65 1.87
N ALA A 65 14.66 -13.13 2.20
CA ALA A 65 13.44 -12.72 1.53
C ALA A 65 12.66 -11.58 2.22
N ARG A 66 12.87 -11.31 3.53
CA ARG A 66 12.01 -10.39 4.30
C ARG A 66 11.91 -8.98 3.74
N LEU A 67 12.96 -8.45 3.11
CA LEU A 67 12.95 -7.10 2.55
C LEU A 67 12.18 -7.02 1.22
N HIS A 68 11.99 -8.14 0.52
CA HIS A 68 11.20 -8.15 -0.72
C HIS A 68 9.73 -7.79 -0.47
N VAL A 69 9.19 -8.10 0.72
CA VAL A 69 7.84 -7.69 1.14
C VAL A 69 7.70 -6.17 1.15
N TYR A 70 8.75 -5.43 1.47
CA TYR A 70 8.70 -3.96 1.52
C TYR A 70 9.08 -3.34 0.17
N ARG A 71 10.05 -3.93 -0.52
CA ARG A 71 10.60 -3.40 -1.78
C ARG A 71 9.68 -3.56 -2.98
N HIS A 72 8.97 -4.67 -3.10
CA HIS A 72 8.23 -5.01 -4.31
C HIS A 72 6.71 -4.90 -4.15
N ASN A 73 6.24 -4.28 -3.07
CA ASN A 73 4.82 -4.08 -2.81
C ASN A 73 4.49 -2.61 -2.63
N THR A 74 3.21 -2.32 -2.73
CA THR A 74 2.65 -0.99 -2.53
C THR A 74 1.91 -0.97 -1.20
N PHE A 75 2.22 0.00 -0.35
CA PHE A 75 1.49 0.19 0.90
C PHE A 75 0.47 1.30 0.74
N ALA A 76 -0.78 0.98 1.04
CA ALA A 76 -1.91 1.88 0.95
C ALA A 76 -2.33 2.32 2.34
N PHE A 77 -2.59 3.62 2.53
CA PHE A 77 -3.12 4.12 3.80
C PHE A 77 -4.05 5.31 3.57
N LEU A 78 -5.03 5.41 4.45
CA LEU A 78 -6.06 6.44 4.45
C LEU A 78 -5.75 7.60 5.41
N GLN A 79 -4.99 7.33 6.47
CA GLN A 79 -4.71 8.28 7.55
C GLN A 79 -3.22 8.23 7.92
N THR A 80 -2.58 9.40 8.06
CA THR A 80 -1.17 9.49 8.45
C THR A 80 -0.88 8.82 9.79
N ALA A 81 -1.80 8.90 10.77
CA ALA A 81 -1.59 8.27 12.07
C ALA A 81 -1.36 6.75 11.96
N ARG A 82 -2.13 6.07 11.12
CA ARG A 82 -1.99 4.62 10.87
C ARG A 82 -0.65 4.30 10.21
N TRP A 83 -0.27 5.14 9.25
CA TRP A 83 1.03 5.05 8.58
C TRP A 83 2.19 5.21 9.57
N LEU A 84 2.11 6.16 10.48
CA LEU A 84 3.13 6.36 11.52
C LEU A 84 3.24 5.15 12.45
N ILE A 85 2.13 4.60 12.94
CA ILE A 85 2.13 3.36 13.74
C ILE A 85 2.78 2.21 12.97
N PHE A 86 2.46 2.08 11.68
CA PHE A 86 3.08 1.10 10.79
C PHE A 86 4.60 1.32 10.70
N LEU A 87 5.07 2.54 10.47
CA LEU A 87 6.50 2.84 10.37
C LEU A 87 7.26 2.61 11.69
N ASP A 88 6.67 2.98 12.82
CA ASP A 88 7.34 2.93 14.13
C ASP A 88 7.55 1.51 14.65
N SER A 89 6.83 0.54 14.10
CA SER A 89 6.96 -0.88 14.44
C SER A 89 7.85 -1.66 13.48
N ARG A 90 8.52 -0.98 12.54
CA ARG A 90 9.38 -1.57 11.50
C ARG A 90 10.83 -1.19 11.75
N THR A 91 11.76 -2.06 11.34
CA THR A 91 13.19 -1.74 11.41
C THR A 91 13.55 -0.69 10.36
N GLN A 92 14.64 0.05 10.58
CA GLN A 92 15.10 1.06 9.63
C GLN A 92 15.32 0.48 8.22
N GLU A 93 15.90 -0.72 8.12
CA GLU A 93 16.08 -1.43 6.85
C GLU A 93 14.74 -1.71 6.12
N GLN A 94 13.69 -2.05 6.87
CA GLN A 94 12.37 -2.29 6.30
C GLN A 94 11.75 -0.98 5.79
N VAL A 95 11.88 0.10 6.57
CA VAL A 95 11.39 1.43 6.19
C VAL A 95 12.10 1.94 4.93
N GLU A 96 13.43 1.80 4.85
CA GLU A 96 14.22 2.17 3.67
C GLU A 96 13.94 1.30 2.45
N ALA A 97 13.49 0.06 2.67
CA ALA A 97 13.11 -0.82 1.57
C ALA A 97 11.76 -0.43 0.93
N ILE A 98 10.91 0.38 1.56
CA ILE A 98 9.61 0.78 1.00
C ILE A 98 9.83 1.70 -0.21
N GLN A 99 9.38 1.28 -1.40
CA GLN A 99 9.56 2.04 -2.65
C GLN A 99 8.27 2.58 -3.25
N SER A 100 7.11 2.01 -2.90
CA SER A 100 5.82 2.37 -3.50
C SER A 100 4.74 2.61 -2.45
N LEU A 101 4.02 3.72 -2.58
CA LEU A 101 2.88 4.07 -1.73
C LEU A 101 1.62 4.39 -2.52
N GLN A 102 0.48 4.09 -1.91
CA GLN A 102 -0.83 4.53 -2.33
C GLN A 102 -1.47 5.39 -1.24
N LEU A 103 -1.69 6.67 -1.56
CA LEU A 103 -2.45 7.58 -0.72
C LEU A 103 -3.92 7.37 -1.04
N LEU A 104 -4.64 6.71 -0.14
CA LEU A 104 -6.08 6.54 -0.28
C LEU A 104 -6.74 7.87 0.06
N ALA A 105 -7.40 8.46 -0.93
CA ALA A 105 -8.23 9.63 -0.76
C ALA A 105 -9.68 9.20 -0.93
N TYR A 106 -10.56 9.54 0.01
CA TYR A 106 -12.00 9.40 -0.26
C TYR A 106 -12.38 10.37 -1.37
N THR A 107 -12.71 9.89 -2.56
CA THR A 107 -13.06 10.83 -3.63
C THR A 107 -14.41 11.51 -3.47
N ALA A 108 -14.42 12.76 -3.94
CA ALA A 108 -15.41 13.47 -4.75
C ALA A 108 -16.91 13.32 -4.46
N THR A 109 -17.49 12.14 -4.25
CA THR A 109 -18.86 12.05 -3.72
C THR A 109 -18.95 12.62 -2.30
N ARG A 110 -17.83 12.68 -1.56
CA ARG A 110 -17.75 13.38 -0.26
C ARG A 110 -17.08 14.75 -0.28
N MET A 111 -16.30 15.09 -1.31
CA MET A 111 -15.68 16.42 -1.48
C MET A 111 -16.58 17.41 -2.25
N ARG A 112 -17.89 17.15 -2.38
CA ARG A 112 -18.84 18.11 -2.96
C ARG A 112 -19.31 19.19 -1.98
N SER A 113 -19.08 19.04 -0.67
CA SER A 113 -19.62 19.97 0.34
C SER A 113 -18.61 20.64 1.27
N SER A 114 -17.32 20.29 1.26
CA SER A 114 -16.40 20.98 2.18
C SER A 114 -14.94 20.85 1.77
N GLN A 115 -14.21 21.89 2.18
CA GLN A 115 -12.76 22.06 2.19
C GLN A 115 -12.01 20.98 2.99
N TYR A 116 -12.43 19.71 2.99
CA TYR A 116 -11.62 18.61 3.51
C TYR A 116 -10.49 18.32 2.55
N ARG A 117 -9.55 19.24 2.54
CA ARG A 117 -8.24 19.11 1.91
C ARG A 117 -7.55 17.88 2.50
N PHE A 118 -6.50 17.45 1.82
CA PHE A 118 -5.41 16.63 2.38
C PHE A 118 -4.75 17.25 3.64
N GLU A 119 -5.34 18.26 4.30
CA GLU A 119 -4.87 18.91 5.52
C GLU A 119 -4.65 17.93 6.69
N HIS A 120 -5.33 16.78 6.68
CA HIS A 120 -5.08 15.72 7.66
C HIS A 120 -3.96 14.74 7.28
N LEU A 121 -3.51 14.77 6.02
CA LEU A 121 -2.37 13.99 5.56
C LEU A 121 -1.10 14.81 5.80
N ASP A 122 -0.52 14.63 6.98
CA ASP A 122 0.82 15.15 7.25
C ASP A 122 1.85 14.36 6.42
N LEU A 123 2.24 14.91 5.27
CA LEU A 123 3.16 14.28 4.34
C LEU A 123 4.63 14.35 4.80
N ARG A 124 4.94 15.04 5.91
CA ARG A 124 6.32 15.06 6.46
C ARG A 124 6.78 13.66 6.89
N CYS A 125 5.85 12.76 7.18
CA CYS A 125 6.16 11.35 7.42
C CYS A 125 6.84 10.66 6.22
N LEU A 126 6.65 11.16 4.99
CA LEU A 126 7.30 10.64 3.80
C LEU A 126 8.81 10.93 3.79
N GLU A 127 9.29 11.93 4.52
CA GLU A 127 10.72 12.23 4.66
C GLU A 127 11.50 11.07 5.31
N ARG A 128 10.81 10.20 6.06
CA ARG A 128 11.38 8.98 6.64
C ARG A 128 11.70 7.92 5.57
N LEU A 129 11.08 8.01 4.40
CA LEU A 129 11.14 7.00 3.34
C LEU A 129 12.18 7.37 2.29
N LYS A 130 13.45 7.28 2.67
CA LYS A 130 14.57 7.60 1.77
C LYS A 130 14.60 6.74 0.49
N GLY A 131 13.98 5.56 0.52
CA GLY A 131 13.88 4.64 -0.62
C GLY A 131 12.62 4.82 -1.48
N LEU A 132 11.75 5.79 -1.17
CA LEU A 132 10.50 6.01 -1.87
C LEU A 132 10.75 6.45 -3.32
N LYS A 133 10.13 5.75 -4.28
CA LYS A 133 10.24 6.03 -5.71
C LYS A 133 8.91 6.38 -6.35
N ARG A 134 7.80 5.89 -5.80
CA ARG A 134 6.47 6.01 -6.40
C ARG A 134 5.43 6.32 -5.35
N VAL A 135 4.62 7.35 -5.61
CA VAL A 135 3.45 7.71 -4.81
C VAL A 135 2.27 7.85 -5.77
N VAL A 136 1.20 7.11 -5.53
CA VAL A 136 -0.04 7.18 -6.30
C VAL A 136 -1.17 7.63 -5.38
N THR A 137 -2.03 8.52 -5.83
CA THR A 137 -3.28 8.82 -5.13
C THR A 137 -4.39 7.96 -5.72
N VAL A 138 -5.11 7.24 -4.86
CA VAL A 138 -6.21 6.36 -5.28
C VAL A 138 -7.49 6.77 -4.57
N ASP A 139 -8.52 6.86 -5.39
CA ASP A 139 -9.89 7.12 -5.03
C ASP A 139 -10.50 5.93 -4.28
N TYR A 140 -10.64 6.07 -2.97
CA TYR A 140 -11.21 5.01 -2.13
C TYR A 140 -12.72 5.13 -2.07
N THR A 141 -13.41 4.27 -2.82
CA THR A 141 -14.85 4.01 -2.67
C THR A 141 -15.04 2.73 -1.84
N PRO A 142 -15.46 2.82 -0.57
CA PRO A 142 -15.72 1.63 0.25
C PRO A 142 -16.73 0.72 -0.45
N ARG A 143 -16.49 -0.60 -0.42
CA ARG A 143 -17.41 -1.56 -1.04
C ARG A 143 -18.76 -1.49 -0.34
N ARG A 144 -19.84 -1.69 -1.10
CA ARG A 144 -21.24 -1.53 -0.65
C ARG A 144 -21.64 -2.43 0.55
N GLY A 145 -20.79 -3.39 0.93
CA GLY A 145 -20.98 -4.26 2.09
C GLY A 145 -20.25 -3.83 3.37
N ASP A 146 -19.31 -2.89 3.30
CA ASP A 146 -18.44 -2.54 4.44
C ASP A 146 -19.02 -1.44 5.35
N MET A 147 -20.14 -0.82 4.94
CA MET A 147 -20.86 0.19 5.73
C MET A 147 -22.26 -0.28 6.07
N ARG A 148 -22.71 0.00 7.30
CA ARG A 148 -24.12 -0.16 7.67
C ARG A 148 -24.97 0.69 6.72
N ARG A 149 -26.05 0.11 6.22
CA ARG A 149 -26.95 0.70 5.21
C ARG A 149 -27.45 2.10 5.61
N GLU A 150 -27.68 2.32 6.90
CA GLU A 150 -28.15 3.59 7.50
C GLU A 150 -27.14 4.74 7.31
N ASP A 151 -25.83 4.45 7.42
CA ASP A 151 -24.77 5.43 7.17
C ASP A 151 -24.69 5.82 5.69
N TRP A 152 -25.14 4.92 4.81
CA TRP A 152 -25.17 5.13 3.36
C TRP A 152 -26.35 6.01 2.93
N GLU A 153 -27.54 5.73 3.46
CA GLU A 153 -28.78 6.45 3.10
C GLU A 153 -28.80 7.90 3.63
N GLN A 154 -28.28 8.14 4.84
CA GLN A 154 -28.14 9.51 5.35
C GLN A 154 -27.16 10.33 4.49
N ARG A 155 -26.02 9.74 4.12
CA ARG A 155 -25.03 10.41 3.26
C ARG A 155 -25.53 10.71 1.85
N ALA A 156 -26.40 9.86 1.30
CA ALA A 156 -26.97 10.06 -0.03
C ALA A 156 -27.93 11.27 -0.08
N ARG A 157 -28.63 11.59 1.02
CA ARG A 157 -29.52 12.77 1.11
C ARG A 157 -28.73 14.07 1.13
N ASP A 158 -27.67 14.14 1.94
CA ASP A 158 -26.79 15.32 2.04
C ASP A 158 -26.09 15.66 0.69
N LEU A 159 -25.97 14.67 -0.20
CA LEU A 159 -25.37 14.76 -1.53
C LEU A 159 -26.24 15.47 -2.58
N ALA A 160 -27.56 15.44 -2.42
CA ALA A 160 -28.50 16.02 -3.40
C ALA A 160 -28.59 17.55 -3.32
N GLU A 161 -28.31 18.12 -2.15
CA GLU A 161 -28.47 19.56 -1.89
C GLU A 161 -27.27 20.41 -2.35
N GLY A 162 -26.07 19.83 -2.50
CA GLY A 162 -24.82 20.56 -2.78
C GLY A 162 -24.45 20.82 -4.25
N ILE A 163 -25.29 20.46 -5.22
CA ILE A 163 -24.91 20.36 -6.65
C ILE A 163 -24.75 21.72 -7.39
N TRP A 164 -25.30 22.83 -6.87
CA TRP A 164 -25.41 24.09 -7.63
C TRP A 164 -24.16 25.03 -7.64
N SER A 165 -23.12 24.80 -6.83
CA SER A 165 -22.05 25.80 -6.59
C SER A 165 -20.70 25.57 -7.30
N TRP A 166 -20.49 24.41 -7.95
CA TRP A 166 -19.16 23.94 -8.36
C TRP A 166 -18.62 24.48 -9.69
N LYS A 167 -19.42 25.16 -10.52
CA LYS A 167 -19.01 25.58 -11.88
C LYS A 167 -17.95 26.69 -11.94
N ARG A 168 -17.56 27.29 -10.80
CA ARG A 168 -16.79 28.55 -10.74
C ARG A 168 -15.32 28.43 -10.27
N ALA A 169 -14.90 27.30 -9.70
CA ALA A 169 -13.59 27.18 -9.01
C ALA A 169 -12.47 26.52 -9.83
N VAL A 170 -12.82 25.81 -10.92
CA VAL A 170 -11.85 25.04 -11.74
C VAL A 170 -10.90 25.94 -12.55
N GLU A 171 -11.21 27.22 -12.73
CA GLU A 171 -10.39 28.15 -13.53
C GLU A 171 -9.12 28.67 -12.80
N VAL A 172 -8.93 28.41 -11.49
CA VAL A 172 -7.93 29.15 -10.68
C VAL A 172 -6.72 28.30 -10.20
N GLY A 173 -6.76 26.97 -10.25
CA GLY A 173 -5.86 26.11 -9.44
C GLY A 173 -4.58 25.52 -10.06
N ALA A 174 -4.26 25.76 -11.35
CA ALA A 174 -3.23 25.00 -12.08
C ALA A 174 -1.76 25.46 -11.89
N ARG A 175 -1.37 26.08 -10.76
CA ARG A 175 0.01 26.56 -10.51
C ARG A 175 0.51 26.21 -9.11
N TYR A 176 1.16 25.06 -8.94
CA TYR A 176 2.16 24.87 -7.88
C TYR A 176 3.28 23.97 -8.40
N GLU A 177 4.48 24.53 -8.51
CA GLU A 177 5.72 23.87 -8.93
C GLU A 177 6.32 23.08 -7.76
N TRP A 178 6.34 21.76 -7.88
CA TRP A 178 7.17 20.85 -7.08
C TRP A 178 7.92 19.95 -8.08
N GLY A 179 9.21 19.70 -7.84
CA GLY A 179 10.14 19.06 -8.79
C GLY A 179 9.63 17.75 -9.39
N GLU A 180 10.20 17.37 -10.54
CA GLU A 180 9.76 16.28 -11.43
C GLU A 180 9.47 14.95 -10.71
N TRP A 181 8.21 14.79 -10.29
CA TRP A 181 7.62 13.48 -10.01
C TRP A 181 6.56 13.25 -11.08
N GLU A 182 6.60 12.09 -11.74
CA GLU A 182 5.49 11.65 -12.58
C GLU A 182 4.30 11.32 -11.67
N MET A 183 3.42 12.30 -11.49
CA MET A 183 2.13 12.11 -10.86
C MET A 183 1.17 11.52 -11.90
N GLU A 184 1.12 10.19 -11.97
CA GLU A 184 0.11 9.51 -12.78
C GLU A 184 -1.22 9.51 -12.04
N LEU A 185 -2.19 10.29 -12.54
CA LEU A 185 -3.59 10.17 -12.15
C LEU A 185 -4.16 8.87 -12.75
N GLY A 186 -4.01 7.77 -12.00
CA GLY A 186 -4.61 6.49 -12.35
C GLY A 186 -6.13 6.55 -12.22
N THR A 187 -6.84 6.65 -13.34
CA THR A 187 -8.29 6.40 -13.36
C THR A 187 -8.53 4.90 -13.28
N GLY A 188 -8.45 4.35 -12.06
CA GLY A 188 -8.79 2.95 -11.80
C GLY A 188 -10.27 2.70 -12.06
N ARG A 189 -10.62 2.27 -13.27
CA ARG A 189 -11.86 1.54 -13.55
C ARG A 189 -11.53 0.05 -13.48
N GLU A 190 -11.78 -0.55 -12.31
CA GLU A 190 -12.00 -2.00 -12.16
C GLU A 190 -13.43 -2.26 -11.69
#